data_AF-A0A3L7YQZ1-F1
#
_entry.id   AF-A0A3L7YQZ1-F1
#
_cell.length_a   1.000
_cell.length_b   1.000
_cell.length_c   1.000
_cell.angle_alpha   90.00
_cell.angle_beta   90.00
_cell.angle_gamma   90.00
#
_symmetry.space_group_name_H-M   'P 1'
#
loop_
_entity.id
_entity.type
_entity.pdbx_description
1 polymer ?
#
loop_
_entity_poly.entity_id
_entity_poly.type
_entity_poly.pdbx_seq_one_letter_code
_entity_poly.pdbx_strand_id
1 'polypeptide(L)'
;LAFGIACSAIGVPFIWRARPTGSGSRGNDDRGSDHAPESRVEGIPIALDKVSWASVIRDPIVRRTLARFVLTDGLIRLGGNLIVPFFSVYFVRELGASEAWFGTLRVVERSIEVIAMLAIAPVAARFGPVATIALSQLASVPMLLGLGFAPNLGVASGIFLIRGTLMEMTVPLRDNFMMDRLPPGSRATVSAAVLLFGYAIAFFSVRVGGQMVQSGHRDYTYMIAGALYTISAVLFFRLFRDQSREKSHVA
;
A
#
# COMPACT_ATOMS: atom_id res chain seq x y z
N LEU A 1 -8.76 -20.14 2.82
CA LEU A 1 -7.74 -19.90 1.77
C LEU A 1 -8.12 -18.75 0.83
N ALA A 2 -9.34 -18.68 0.30
CA ALA A 2 -9.80 -17.53 -0.51
C ALA A 2 -9.78 -16.16 0.22
N PHE A 3 -10.00 -16.15 1.55
CA PHE A 3 -9.99 -14.92 2.35
C PHE A 3 -8.58 -14.33 2.59
N GLY A 4 -7.53 -15.16 2.53
CA GLY A 4 -6.14 -14.71 2.74
C GLY A 4 -5.53 -14.03 1.51
N ILE A 5 -5.97 -14.44 0.31
CA ILE A 5 -5.49 -13.89 -0.96
C ILE A 5 -6.13 -12.50 -1.24
N ALA A 6 -7.32 -12.25 -0.69
CA ALA A 6 -7.93 -10.91 -0.72
C ALA A 6 -7.20 -9.92 0.21
N CYS A 7 -6.70 -10.37 1.36
CA CYS A 7 -5.98 -9.51 2.32
C CYS A 7 -4.55 -9.16 1.89
N SER A 8 -3.87 -10.04 1.13
CA SER A 8 -2.52 -9.77 0.62
C SER A 8 -2.51 -8.78 -0.56
N ALA A 9 -3.65 -8.56 -1.21
CA ALA A 9 -3.81 -7.50 -2.21
C ALA A 9 -3.88 -6.08 -1.58
N ILE A 10 -4.02 -5.96 -0.25
CA ILE A 10 -4.26 -4.67 0.43
C ILE A 10 -3.30 -4.40 1.62
N GLY A 11 -2.19 -5.14 1.72
CA GLY A 11 -1.11 -4.80 2.67
C GLY A 11 -1.47 -4.96 4.15
N VAL A 12 -2.35 -5.90 4.50
CA VAL A 12 -2.57 -6.27 5.91
C VAL A 12 -1.51 -7.30 6.34
N PRO A 13 -0.76 -7.10 7.43
CA PRO A 13 0.10 -8.13 7.97
C PRO A 13 -0.75 -9.29 8.49
N PHE A 14 -0.53 -10.47 7.91
CA PHE A 14 -1.20 -11.72 8.26
C PHE A 14 -0.66 -12.24 9.60
N ILE A 15 -1.35 -11.95 10.71
CA ILE A 15 -1.01 -12.52 12.01
C ILE A 15 -1.60 -13.92 12.12
N TRP A 16 -0.76 -14.93 11.90
CA TRP A 16 -1.11 -16.34 12.07
C TRP A 16 -1.19 -16.69 13.57
N ARG A 17 -2.39 -17.03 14.06
CA ARG A 17 -2.60 -17.51 15.43
C ARG A 17 -2.55 -19.03 15.42
N ALA A 18 -1.43 -19.61 15.86
CA ALA A 18 -1.31 -21.05 16.06
C ALA A 18 -2.36 -21.51 17.09
N ARG A 19 -3.21 -22.48 16.74
CA ARG A 19 -4.02 -23.20 17.73
C ARG A 19 -3.09 -24.20 18.43
N PRO A 20 -3.00 -24.22 19.78
CA PRO A 20 -2.31 -25.29 20.45
C PRO A 20 -3.13 -26.58 20.31
N THR A 21 -2.61 -27.53 19.52
CA THR A 21 -3.02 -28.93 19.54
C THR A 21 -2.35 -29.60 20.74
N GLY A 22 -3.13 -29.94 21.76
CA GLY A 22 -2.68 -30.77 22.88
C GLY A 22 -3.54 -32.02 22.97
N SER A 23 -3.10 -33.12 22.36
CA SER A 23 -3.53 -34.47 22.72
C SER A 23 -2.40 -35.11 23.54
N GLY A 24 -2.70 -35.57 24.75
CA GLY A 24 -1.72 -36.27 25.59
C GLY A 24 -2.37 -36.75 26.89
N SER A 25 -2.31 -38.06 27.09
CA SER A 25 -3.00 -38.88 28.08
C SER A 25 -2.48 -38.73 29.52
N ARG A 26 -3.37 -39.10 30.46
CA ARG A 26 -3.19 -39.40 31.88
C ARG A 26 -1.83 -39.99 32.28
N GLY A 27 -1.28 -39.50 33.39
CA GLY A 27 -0.28 -40.13 34.24
C GLY A 27 -0.22 -39.40 35.58
N ASN A 28 -0.48 -40.14 36.67
CA ASN A 28 -0.52 -39.70 38.07
C ASN A 28 0.90 -39.62 38.65
N ASP A 29 1.16 -38.67 39.55
CA ASP A 29 1.84 -38.86 40.85
C ASP A 29 2.55 -37.59 41.38
N ASP A 30 2.28 -37.35 42.67
CA ASP A 30 3.13 -36.75 43.70
C ASP A 30 3.35 -35.22 43.84
N ARG A 31 2.59 -34.69 44.81
CA ARG A 31 2.98 -33.83 45.95
C ARG A 31 4.26 -32.99 45.80
N GLY A 32 4.06 -31.68 45.67
CA GLY A 32 5.09 -30.68 45.96
C GLY A 32 4.49 -29.28 45.91
N SER A 33 4.52 -28.60 47.06
CA SER A 33 4.58 -27.14 47.29
C SER A 33 4.04 -26.18 46.22
N ASP A 34 3.15 -25.29 46.67
CA ASP A 34 3.03 -23.88 46.28
C ASP A 34 3.69 -23.49 44.96
N HIS A 35 2.86 -23.28 43.93
CA HIS A 35 2.82 -22.11 43.08
C HIS A 35 1.84 -22.45 41.95
N ALA A 36 0.60 -21.95 42.06
CA ALA A 36 -0.28 -21.89 40.89
C ALA A 36 0.47 -21.12 39.80
N PRO A 37 0.56 -21.60 38.54
CA PRO A 37 1.08 -20.79 37.46
C PRO A 37 0.00 -19.73 37.17
N GLU A 38 0.08 -18.63 37.92
CA GLU A 38 -0.64 -17.40 37.62
C GLU A 38 -0.32 -17.07 36.17
N SER A 39 -1.33 -17.15 35.32
CA SER A 39 -1.28 -16.79 33.92
C SER A 39 -0.99 -15.28 33.82
N ARG A 40 0.28 -14.88 33.97
CA ARG A 40 0.80 -13.62 33.44
C ARG A 40 0.87 -13.72 31.92
N VAL A 41 -0.29 -13.87 31.29
CA VAL A 41 -0.52 -13.14 30.06
C VAL A 41 -0.93 -11.76 30.54
N GLU A 42 0.07 -11.01 30.99
CA GLU A 42 0.00 -9.57 31.15
C GLU A 42 -0.49 -9.07 29.79
N GLY A 43 -1.79 -8.79 29.71
CA GLY A 43 -2.45 -8.49 28.45
C GLY A 43 -1.66 -7.37 27.81
N ILE A 44 -1.15 -7.58 26.60
CA ILE A 44 -0.51 -6.53 25.80
C ILE A 44 -1.44 -5.32 25.93
N PRO A 45 -1.03 -4.23 26.60
CA PRO A 45 -1.92 -3.11 26.76
C PRO A 45 -2.06 -2.52 25.37
N ILE A 46 -3.12 -2.92 24.66
CA ILE A 46 -3.54 -2.27 23.44
C ILE A 46 -4.07 -0.94 23.94
N ALA A 47 -3.17 0.04 24.02
CA ALA A 47 -3.42 1.41 24.45
C ALA A 47 -4.33 2.11 23.42
N LEU A 48 -5.60 1.68 23.38
CA LEU A 48 -6.66 2.30 22.59
C LEU A 48 -6.95 3.73 23.09
N ASP A 49 -6.52 4.07 24.31
CA ASP A 49 -6.58 5.40 24.90
C ASP A 49 -5.76 6.44 24.12
N LYS A 50 -4.78 6.01 23.31
CA LYS A 50 -3.92 6.91 22.53
C LYS A 50 -4.47 7.26 21.14
N VAL A 51 -5.54 6.61 20.68
CA VAL A 51 -6.18 6.95 19.39
C VAL A 51 -7.15 8.11 19.60
N SER A 52 -6.68 9.34 19.36
CA SER A 52 -7.47 10.54 19.60
C SER A 52 -7.84 11.26 18.30
N TRP A 53 -9.08 11.06 17.84
CA TRP A 53 -9.66 11.85 16.73
C TRP A 53 -9.71 13.35 17.03
N ALA A 54 -9.77 13.73 18.30
CA ALA A 54 -9.72 15.13 18.72
C ALA A 54 -8.40 15.80 18.30
N SER A 55 -7.27 15.07 18.29
CA SER A 55 -5.99 15.61 17.83
C SER A 55 -6.01 15.97 16.34
N VAL A 56 -6.66 15.16 15.51
CA VAL A 56 -6.79 15.39 14.06
C VAL A 56 -7.70 16.59 13.77
N ILE A 57 -8.78 16.75 14.54
CA ILE A 57 -9.75 17.83 14.32
C ILE A 57 -9.21 19.17 14.82
N ARG A 58 -8.56 19.17 16.00
CA ARG A 58 -8.09 20.39 16.67
C ARG A 58 -6.77 20.92 16.13
N ASP A 59 -5.84 20.06 15.73
CA ASP A 59 -4.54 20.51 15.23
C ASP A 59 -4.61 20.83 13.72
N PRO A 60 -4.45 22.11 13.32
CA PRO A 60 -4.52 22.52 11.92
C PRO A 60 -3.38 21.93 11.07
N ILE A 61 -2.21 21.65 11.65
CA ILE A 61 -1.06 21.06 10.96
C ILE A 61 -1.35 19.60 10.64
N VAL A 62 -1.86 18.84 11.62
CA VAL A 62 -2.26 17.44 11.42
C VAL A 62 -3.37 17.34 10.38
N ARG A 63 -4.42 18.17 10.51
CA ARG A 63 -5.54 18.19 9.56
C ARG A 63 -5.07 18.50 8.13
N ARG A 64 -4.21 19.51 7.95
CA ARG A 64 -3.68 19.90 6.64
C ARG A 64 -2.79 18.81 6.05
N THR A 65 -1.98 18.15 6.87
CA THR A 65 -1.13 17.03 6.45
C THR A 65 -1.98 15.84 6.02
N LEU A 66 -2.93 15.42 6.84
CA LEU A 66 -3.89 14.36 6.49
C LEU A 66 -4.63 14.68 5.20
N ALA A 67 -5.20 15.88 5.06
CA ALA A 67 -5.94 16.28 3.86
C ALA A 67 -5.08 16.20 2.59
N ARG A 68 -3.82 16.65 2.66
CA ARG A 68 -2.88 16.56 1.52
C ARG A 68 -2.55 15.12 1.17
N PHE A 69 -2.27 14.27 2.17
CA PHE A 69 -2.01 12.85 1.94
C PHE A 69 -3.24 12.14 1.38
N VAL A 70 -4.42 12.34 1.96
CA VAL A 70 -5.68 11.76 1.46
C VAL A 70 -5.95 12.22 0.02
N LEU A 71 -5.66 13.47 -0.31
CA LEU A 71 -5.81 13.97 -1.68
C LEU A 71 -4.84 13.28 -2.65
N THR A 72 -3.54 13.29 -2.36
CA THR A 72 -2.54 12.73 -3.28
C THR A 72 -2.61 11.20 -3.33
N ASP A 73 -2.63 10.54 -2.18
CA ASP A 73 -2.74 9.09 -2.09
C ASP A 73 -4.10 8.61 -2.59
N GLY A 74 -5.16 9.38 -2.35
CA GLY A 74 -6.49 9.08 -2.84
C GLY A 74 -6.57 9.09 -4.36
N LEU A 75 -5.94 10.04 -5.05
CA LEU A 75 -5.86 10.05 -6.52
C LEU A 75 -5.13 8.82 -7.07
N ILE A 76 -4.02 8.42 -6.42
CA ILE A 76 -3.29 7.21 -6.78
C ILE A 76 -4.16 5.97 -6.55
N ARG A 77 -4.81 5.86 -5.40
CA ARG A 77 -5.71 4.73 -5.11
C ARG A 77 -6.90 4.71 -6.04
N LEU A 78 -7.43 5.86 -6.43
CA LEU A 78 -8.54 5.97 -7.37
C LEU A 78 -8.13 5.37 -8.72
N GLY A 79 -7.00 5.80 -9.30
CA GLY A 79 -6.51 5.28 -10.58
C GLY A 79 -6.05 3.81 -10.49
N GLY A 80 -5.38 3.43 -9.41
CA GLY A 80 -4.87 2.08 -9.22
C GLY A 80 -5.99 1.07 -9.11
N ASN A 81 -7.02 1.36 -8.32
CA ASN A 81 -8.16 0.47 -8.15
C ASN A 81 -9.07 0.38 -9.39
N LEU A 82 -8.93 1.30 -10.35
CA LEU A 82 -9.61 1.23 -11.65
C LEU A 82 -9.03 0.11 -12.54
N ILE A 83 -7.76 -0.28 -12.33
CA ILE A 83 -7.01 -1.15 -13.25
C ILE A 83 -6.43 -2.39 -12.56
N VAL A 84 -5.75 -2.22 -11.42
CA VAL A 84 -4.93 -3.25 -10.78
C VAL A 84 -5.69 -4.56 -10.53
N PRO A 85 -6.96 -4.54 -10.04
CA PRO A 85 -7.74 -5.78 -9.87
C PRO A 85 -8.00 -6.53 -11.17
N PHE A 86 -7.96 -5.85 -12.31
CA PHE A 86 -8.29 -6.38 -13.63
C PHE A 86 -7.07 -6.77 -14.45
N PHE A 87 -5.85 -6.61 -13.91
CA PHE A 87 -4.65 -7.10 -14.59
C PHE A 87 -4.69 -8.60 -14.87
N SER A 88 -5.21 -9.41 -13.95
CA SER A 88 -5.36 -10.85 -14.19
C SER A 88 -6.26 -11.11 -15.39
N VAL A 89 -7.38 -10.38 -15.49
CA VAL A 89 -8.34 -10.49 -16.59
C VAL A 89 -7.66 -10.11 -17.92
N TYR A 90 -6.90 -9.02 -17.95
CA TYR A 90 -6.16 -8.60 -19.14
C TYR A 90 -5.17 -9.67 -19.61
N PHE A 91 -4.31 -10.16 -18.71
CA PHE A 91 -3.30 -11.15 -19.06
C PHE A 91 -3.91 -12.48 -19.50
N VAL A 92 -4.96 -12.95 -18.83
CA VAL A 92 -5.57 -14.25 -19.11
C VAL A 92 -6.50 -14.20 -20.32
N ARG A 93 -7.41 -13.22 -20.39
CA ARG A 93 -8.43 -13.18 -21.44
C ARG A 93 -7.94 -12.58 -22.74
N GLU A 94 -7.06 -11.59 -22.69
CA GLU A 94 -6.66 -10.86 -23.90
C GLU A 94 -5.29 -11.27 -24.43
N LEU A 95 -4.34 -11.53 -23.53
CA LEU A 95 -3.00 -11.99 -23.92
C LEU A 95 -2.87 -13.52 -23.94
N GLY A 96 -3.94 -14.24 -23.60
CA GLY A 96 -4.00 -15.70 -23.63
C GLY A 96 -3.10 -16.40 -22.61
N ALA A 97 -2.68 -15.72 -21.55
CA ALA A 97 -1.87 -16.33 -20.50
C ALA A 97 -2.69 -17.32 -19.66
N SER A 98 -2.03 -18.33 -19.10
CA SER A 98 -2.66 -19.14 -18.06
C SER A 98 -2.74 -18.37 -16.73
N GLU A 99 -3.71 -18.72 -15.87
CA GLU A 99 -3.79 -18.14 -14.52
C GLU A 99 -2.52 -18.42 -13.71
N ALA A 100 -1.94 -19.61 -13.89
CA ALA A 100 -0.67 -19.99 -13.27
C ALA A 100 0.47 -19.06 -13.71
N TRP A 101 0.56 -18.73 -15.00
CA TRP A 101 1.56 -17.79 -15.52
C TRP A 101 1.46 -16.42 -14.85
N PHE A 102 0.25 -15.85 -14.81
CA PHE A 102 0.03 -14.55 -14.17
C PHE A 102 0.31 -14.59 -12.67
N GLY A 103 -0.04 -15.69 -11.99
CA GLY A 103 0.29 -15.91 -10.59
C GLY A 103 1.80 -15.92 -10.35
N THR A 104 2.57 -16.65 -11.17
CA THR A 104 4.04 -16.65 -11.09
C THR A 104 4.62 -15.26 -11.36
N LEU A 105 4.13 -14.56 -12.38
CA LEU A 105 4.55 -13.19 -12.70
C LEU A 105 4.35 -12.24 -11.50
N ARG A 106 3.20 -12.34 -10.83
CA ARG A 106 2.89 -11.56 -9.63
C ARG A 106 3.83 -11.87 -8.47
N VAL A 107 4.22 -13.13 -8.27
CA VAL A 107 5.19 -13.52 -7.24
C VAL A 107 6.58 -12.93 -7.54
N VAL A 108 7.00 -12.98 -8.80
CA VAL A 108 8.26 -12.38 -9.25
C VAL A 108 8.24 -10.87 -9.04
N GLU A 109 7.17 -10.19 -9.44
CA GLU A 109 6.95 -8.76 -9.21
C GLU A 109 7.13 -8.40 -7.74
N ARG A 110 6.42 -9.09 -6.84
CA ARG A 110 6.49 -8.84 -5.39
C ARG A 110 7.89 -9.09 -4.82
N SER A 111 8.60 -10.09 -5.33
CA SER A 111 9.96 -10.40 -4.88
C SER A 111 10.93 -9.28 -5.25
N ILE A 112 10.83 -8.77 -6.49
CA ILE A 112 11.64 -7.63 -6.97
C ILE A 112 11.27 -6.36 -6.18
N GLU A 113 9.98 -6.12 -5.96
CA GLU A 113 9.47 -4.99 -5.19
C GLU A 113 10.07 -4.96 -3.77
N VAL A 114 10.08 -6.08 -3.05
CA VAL A 114 10.66 -6.18 -1.70
C VAL A 114 12.15 -5.81 -1.71
N ILE A 115 12.91 -6.30 -2.69
CA ILE A 115 14.34 -5.96 -2.82
C ILE A 115 14.49 -4.46 -3.10
N ALA A 116 13.67 -3.90 -3.99
CA ALA A 116 13.69 -2.48 -4.32
C ALA A 116 13.31 -1.59 -3.12
N MET A 117 12.34 -2.01 -2.30
CA MET A 117 11.96 -1.32 -1.05
C MET A 117 13.14 -1.24 -0.07
N LEU A 118 13.92 -2.32 0.08
CA LEU A 118 15.11 -2.31 0.94
C LEU A 118 16.20 -1.39 0.39
N ALA A 119 16.30 -1.28 -0.93
CA ALA A 119 17.29 -0.45 -1.62
C ALA A 119 16.86 1.02 -1.84
N ILE A 120 15.65 1.42 -1.42
CA ILE A 120 15.13 2.77 -1.70
C ILE A 120 15.79 3.86 -0.85
N ALA A 121 16.31 3.53 0.34
CA ALA A 121 16.84 4.50 1.29
C ALA A 121 18.04 5.31 0.75
N PRO A 122 19.07 4.69 0.13
CA PRO A 122 20.15 5.44 -0.53
C PRO A 122 19.66 6.40 -1.63
N VAL A 123 18.65 5.99 -2.40
CA VAL A 123 18.05 6.84 -3.45
C VAL A 123 17.37 8.04 -2.83
N ALA A 124 16.59 7.82 -1.76
CA ALA A 124 15.93 8.87 -1.00
C ALA A 124 16.91 9.83 -0.33
N ALA A 125 18.07 9.35 0.13
CA ALA A 125 19.12 10.19 0.69
C ALA A 125 19.74 11.11 -0.37
N ARG A 126 19.88 10.65 -1.62
CA ARG A 126 20.46 11.43 -2.72
C ARG A 126 19.50 12.46 -3.32
N PHE A 127 18.26 12.06 -3.59
CA PHE A 127 17.28 12.91 -4.30
C PHE A 127 16.26 13.58 -3.36
N GLY A 128 16.21 13.14 -2.10
CA GLY A 128 15.17 13.51 -1.14
C GLY A 128 13.93 12.62 -1.26
N PRO A 129 13.16 12.45 -0.17
CA PRO A 129 11.99 11.58 -0.15
C PRO A 129 10.90 12.04 -1.13
N VAL A 130 10.63 13.34 -1.19
CA VAL A 130 9.56 13.91 -2.03
C VAL A 130 9.84 13.68 -3.51
N ALA A 131 11.07 13.99 -3.97
CA ALA A 131 11.42 13.82 -5.37
C ALA A 131 11.47 12.34 -5.75
N THR A 132 12.00 11.47 -4.88
CA THR A 132 12.06 10.02 -5.13
C THR A 132 10.66 9.43 -5.33
N ILE A 133 9.71 9.78 -4.46
CA ILE A 133 8.31 9.32 -4.58
C ILE A 133 7.69 9.86 -5.88
N ALA A 134 7.75 11.18 -6.11
CA ALA A 134 7.10 11.80 -7.26
C ALA A 134 7.68 11.33 -8.60
N LEU A 135 9.01 11.22 -8.70
CA LEU A 135 9.68 10.76 -9.93
C LEU A 135 9.38 9.29 -10.21
N SER A 136 9.34 8.43 -9.19
CA SER A 136 9.00 7.02 -9.38
C SER A 136 7.55 6.85 -9.84
N GLN A 137 6.63 7.63 -9.26
CA GLN A 137 5.23 7.67 -9.70
C GLN A 137 5.12 8.16 -11.15
N LEU A 138 5.80 9.25 -11.52
CA LEU A 138 5.80 9.77 -12.89
C LEU A 138 6.42 8.78 -13.89
N ALA A 139 7.51 8.11 -13.53
CA ALA A 139 8.14 7.09 -14.34
C ALA A 139 7.25 5.84 -14.52
N SER A 140 6.35 5.57 -13.56
CA SER A 140 5.38 4.49 -13.67
C SER A 140 4.24 4.77 -14.67
N VAL A 141 3.94 6.05 -14.96
CA VAL A 141 2.85 6.43 -15.88
C VAL A 141 3.06 5.96 -17.33
N PRO A 142 4.22 6.21 -18.00
CA PRO A 142 4.43 5.71 -19.34
C PRO A 142 4.42 4.19 -19.39
N MET A 143 4.91 3.52 -18.33
CA MET A 143 4.82 2.06 -18.23
C MET A 143 3.36 1.61 -18.08
N LEU A 144 2.56 2.30 -17.27
CA LEU A 144 1.13 2.01 -17.13
C LEU A 144 0.39 2.14 -18.47
N LEU A 145 0.62 3.23 -19.20
CA LEU A 145 0.02 3.42 -20.52
C LEU A 145 0.52 2.36 -21.51
N GLY A 146 1.83 2.10 -21.53
CA GLY A 146 2.42 1.05 -22.37
C GLY A 146 1.86 -0.34 -22.07
N LEU A 147 1.49 -0.63 -20.81
CA LEU A 147 0.88 -1.90 -20.44
C LEU A 147 -0.51 -2.07 -21.05
N GLY A 148 -1.31 -0.99 -21.11
CA GLY A 148 -2.64 -1.03 -21.73
C GLY A 148 -2.61 -1.32 -23.23
N PHE A 149 -1.51 -1.00 -23.90
CA PHE A 149 -1.32 -1.18 -25.35
C PHE A 149 -0.23 -2.22 -25.69
N ALA A 150 0.12 -3.10 -24.76
CA ALA A 150 1.20 -4.05 -24.99
C ALA A 150 0.81 -5.06 -26.10
N PRO A 151 1.69 -5.29 -27.11
CA PRO A 151 1.35 -6.09 -28.28
C PRO A 151 1.43 -7.61 -28.04
N ASN A 152 2.14 -8.04 -27.00
CA ASN A 152 2.32 -9.45 -26.67
C ASN A 152 2.58 -9.64 -25.17
N LEU A 153 2.45 -10.90 -24.74
CA LEU A 153 2.61 -11.31 -23.35
C LEU A 153 3.98 -10.98 -22.75
N GLY A 154 5.07 -11.09 -23.53
CA GLY A 154 6.42 -10.82 -23.06
C GLY A 154 6.63 -9.34 -22.73
N VAL A 155 6.23 -8.45 -23.65
CA VAL A 155 6.28 -6.99 -23.46
C VAL A 155 5.40 -6.58 -22.28
N ALA A 156 4.16 -7.09 -22.21
CA ALA A 156 3.25 -6.82 -21.10
C ALA A 156 3.86 -7.24 -19.76
N SER A 157 4.47 -8.43 -19.68
CA SER A 157 5.10 -8.94 -18.46
C SER A 157 6.28 -8.06 -18.01
N GLY A 158 7.15 -7.65 -18.93
CA GLY A 158 8.29 -6.78 -18.59
C GLY A 158 7.84 -5.41 -18.10
N ILE A 159 6.89 -4.78 -18.80
CA ILE A 159 6.31 -3.50 -18.40
C ILE A 159 5.63 -3.62 -17.04
N PHE A 160 4.87 -4.70 -16.82
CA PHE A 160 4.18 -4.98 -15.58
C PHE A 160 5.15 -5.05 -14.38
N LEU A 161 6.25 -5.79 -14.51
CA LEU A 161 7.29 -5.90 -13.48
C LEU A 161 7.92 -4.54 -13.13
N ILE A 162 8.33 -3.78 -14.15
CA ILE A 162 8.97 -2.47 -13.97
C ILE A 162 7.99 -1.47 -13.35
N ARG A 163 6.76 -1.39 -13.89
CA ARG A 163 5.71 -0.50 -13.39
C ARG A 163 5.40 -0.78 -11.92
N GLY A 164 5.17 -2.05 -11.60
CA GLY A 164 4.83 -2.49 -10.24
C GLY A 164 5.93 -2.14 -9.25
N THR A 165 7.17 -2.46 -9.61
CA THR A 165 8.33 -2.17 -8.77
C THR A 165 8.51 -0.66 -8.55
N LEU A 166 8.49 0.16 -9.61
CA LEU A 166 8.66 1.61 -9.49
C LEU A 166 7.58 2.26 -8.61
N MET A 167 6.34 1.82 -8.78
CA MET A 167 5.20 2.34 -8.05
C MET A 167 5.30 2.02 -6.56
N GLU A 168 5.50 0.75 -6.23
CA GLU A 168 5.31 0.23 -4.88
C GLU A 168 6.59 0.28 -4.03
N MET A 169 7.78 0.32 -4.65
CA MET A 169 9.04 0.43 -3.89
C MET A 169 9.10 1.69 -3.00
N THR A 170 8.30 2.71 -3.33
CA THR A 170 8.25 3.99 -2.61
C THR A 170 7.25 4.00 -1.44
N VAL A 171 6.47 2.93 -1.24
CA VAL A 171 5.49 2.80 -0.15
C VAL A 171 6.12 3.04 1.23
N PRO A 172 7.17 2.31 1.66
CA PRO A 172 7.76 2.52 2.98
C PRO A 172 8.37 3.92 3.14
N LEU A 173 8.91 4.48 2.07
CA LEU A 173 9.45 5.83 2.05
C LEU A 173 8.36 6.88 2.27
N ARG A 174 7.20 6.72 1.62
CA ARG A 174 6.03 7.59 1.77
C ARG A 174 5.45 7.50 3.18
N ASP A 175 5.35 6.30 3.74
CA ASP A 175 4.79 6.09 5.08
C ASP A 175 5.68 6.73 6.15
N ASN A 176 7.00 6.55 6.06
CA ASN A 176 7.95 7.24 6.94
C ASN A 176 7.86 8.77 6.79
N PHE A 177 7.81 9.26 5.55
CA PHE A 177 7.68 10.68 5.26
C PHE A 177 6.40 11.31 5.85
N MET A 178 5.31 10.54 5.91
CA MET A 178 4.08 10.93 6.60
C MET A 178 4.27 11.00 8.11
N MET A 179 4.86 9.95 8.72
CA MET A 179 5.09 9.88 10.17
C MET A 179 6.01 10.98 10.69
N ASP A 180 7.02 11.38 9.92
CA ASP A 180 7.96 12.46 10.27
C ASP A 180 7.32 13.84 10.36
N ARG A 181 6.11 14.02 9.81
CA ARG A 181 5.34 15.27 9.84
C ARG A 181 4.27 15.30 10.92
N LEU A 182 4.06 14.18 11.60
CA LEU A 182 2.97 14.02 12.55
C LEU A 182 3.50 13.92 13.98
N PRO A 183 2.89 14.61 14.95
CA PRO A 183 3.20 14.42 16.36
C PRO A 183 2.88 12.98 16.78
N PRO A 184 3.68 12.35 17.67
CA PRO A 184 3.57 10.93 18.01
C PRO A 184 2.15 10.47 18.38
N GLY A 185 1.40 11.29 19.12
CA GLY A 185 0.03 10.96 19.56
C GLY A 185 -1.03 10.93 18.44
N SER A 186 -0.74 11.47 17.25
CA SER A 186 -1.70 11.51 16.12
C SER A 186 -1.40 10.48 15.03
N ARG A 187 -0.19 9.90 15.03
CA ARG A 187 0.31 9.00 13.97
C ARG A 187 -0.62 7.82 13.71
N ALA A 188 -1.05 7.13 14.77
CA ALA A 188 -1.96 5.98 14.66
C ALA A 188 -3.32 6.37 14.07
N THR A 189 -3.90 7.48 14.53
CA THR A 189 -5.20 7.98 14.04
C THR A 189 -5.12 8.41 12.58
N VAL A 190 -4.06 9.12 12.19
CA VAL A 190 -3.86 9.55 10.81
C VAL A 190 -3.63 8.36 9.88
N SER A 191 -2.81 7.38 10.26
CA SER A 191 -2.64 6.14 9.49
C SER A 191 -3.96 5.41 9.30
N ALA A 192 -4.75 5.25 10.37
CA ALA A 192 -6.06 4.63 10.30
C ALA A 192 -7.02 5.41 9.37
N ALA A 193 -7.01 6.74 9.43
CA ALA A 193 -7.80 7.59 8.56
C ALA A 193 -7.41 7.40 7.08
N VAL A 194 -6.12 7.47 6.74
CA VAL A 194 -5.63 7.27 5.38
C VAL A 194 -6.02 5.89 4.85
N LEU A 195 -5.89 4.84 5.67
CA LEU A 195 -6.33 3.49 5.30
C LEU A 195 -7.84 3.43 5.03
N LEU A 196 -8.67 3.99 5.91
CA LEU A 196 -10.12 4.00 5.76
C LEU A 196 -10.56 4.75 4.49
N PHE A 197 -9.97 5.92 4.23
CA PHE A 197 -10.19 6.65 2.98
C PHE A 197 -9.76 5.83 1.77
N GLY A 198 -8.63 5.14 1.87
CA GLY A 198 -8.16 4.25 0.82
C GLY A 198 -9.15 3.13 0.50
N TYR A 199 -9.76 2.51 1.52
CA TYR A 199 -10.79 1.48 1.34
C TYR A 199 -12.08 2.05 0.74
N ALA A 200 -12.52 3.22 1.19
CA ALA A 200 -13.69 3.88 0.63
C ALA A 200 -13.49 4.17 -0.87
N ILE A 201 -12.33 4.71 -1.24
CA ILE A 201 -11.98 4.96 -2.64
C ILE A 201 -11.95 3.66 -3.43
N ALA A 202 -11.35 2.60 -2.89
CA ALA A 202 -11.29 1.29 -3.55
C ALA A 202 -12.70 0.74 -3.83
N PHE A 203 -13.61 0.81 -2.86
CA PHE A 203 -14.99 0.31 -3.01
C PHE A 203 -15.70 0.92 -4.23
N PHE A 204 -15.62 2.23 -4.40
CA PHE A 204 -16.22 2.91 -5.56
C PHE A 204 -15.42 2.68 -6.85
N SER A 205 -14.08 2.83 -6.78
CA SER A 205 -13.19 2.75 -7.93
C SER A 205 -13.20 1.37 -8.59
N VAL A 206 -13.10 0.28 -7.81
CA VAL A 206 -13.13 -1.09 -8.37
C VAL A 206 -14.46 -1.37 -9.07
N ARG A 207 -15.59 -0.89 -8.52
CA ARG A 207 -16.90 -1.06 -9.15
C ARG A 207 -16.96 -0.34 -10.49
N VAL A 208 -16.54 0.92 -10.56
CA VAL A 208 -16.51 1.71 -11.79
C VAL A 208 -15.55 1.09 -12.82
N GLY A 209 -14.34 0.72 -12.39
CA GLY A 209 -13.35 0.07 -13.24
C GLY A 209 -13.86 -1.25 -13.83
N GLY A 210 -14.56 -2.05 -13.01
CA GLY A 210 -15.16 -3.31 -13.46
C GLY A 210 -16.23 -3.10 -14.54
N GLN A 211 -17.07 -2.07 -14.40
CA GLN A 211 -18.08 -1.73 -15.43
C GLN A 211 -17.42 -1.24 -16.73
N MET A 212 -16.36 -0.45 -16.65
CA MET A 212 -15.61 0.01 -17.82
C MET A 212 -14.94 -1.15 -18.56
N VAL A 213 -14.29 -2.06 -17.84
CA VAL A 213 -13.66 -3.25 -18.43
C VAL A 213 -14.71 -4.17 -19.06
N GLN A 214 -15.85 -4.41 -18.40
CA GLN A 214 -16.93 -5.24 -18.96
C GLN A 214 -17.57 -4.65 -20.22
N SER A 215 -17.63 -3.33 -20.33
CA SER A 215 -18.18 -2.66 -21.52
C SER A 215 -17.18 -2.52 -22.68
N GLY A 216 -15.97 -3.10 -22.55
CA GLY A 216 -14.92 -3.01 -23.57
C GLY A 216 -14.11 -1.72 -23.55
N HIS A 217 -14.37 -0.80 -22.61
CA HIS A 217 -13.70 0.50 -22.48
C HIS A 217 -12.47 0.42 -21.57
N ARG A 218 -11.67 -0.63 -21.68
CA ARG A 218 -10.48 -0.83 -20.85
C ARG A 218 -9.44 0.26 -21.09
N ASP A 219 -9.24 0.69 -22.32
CA ASP A 219 -8.19 1.67 -22.66
C ASP A 219 -8.41 3.00 -21.91
N TYR A 220 -9.69 3.37 -21.71
CA TYR A 220 -10.07 4.52 -20.89
C TYR A 220 -9.66 4.36 -19.44
N THR A 221 -9.71 3.15 -18.85
CA THR A 221 -9.26 2.96 -17.45
C THR A 221 -7.77 3.27 -17.32
N TYR A 222 -6.95 2.83 -18.28
CA TYR A 222 -5.52 3.13 -18.37
C TYR A 222 -5.24 4.63 -18.54
N MET A 223 -5.97 5.31 -19.43
CA MET A 223 -5.81 6.76 -19.64
C MET A 223 -6.22 7.56 -18.40
N ILE A 224 -7.36 7.23 -17.78
CA ILE A 224 -7.85 7.89 -16.57
C ILE A 224 -6.86 7.68 -15.42
N ALA A 225 -6.40 6.46 -15.19
CA ALA A 225 -5.42 6.21 -14.13
C ALA A 225 -4.09 6.91 -14.40
N GLY A 226 -3.60 6.92 -15.64
CA GLY A 226 -2.41 7.66 -16.04
C GLY A 226 -2.54 9.15 -15.70
N ALA A 227 -3.66 9.77 -16.07
CA ALA A 227 -3.95 11.16 -15.74
C ALA A 227 -3.99 11.41 -14.22
N LEU A 228 -4.69 10.56 -13.47
CA LEU A 228 -4.78 10.65 -12.01
C LEU A 228 -3.41 10.50 -11.34
N TYR A 229 -2.57 9.60 -11.85
CA TYR A 229 -1.23 9.36 -11.33
C TYR A 229 -0.32 10.55 -11.61
N THR A 230 -0.37 11.12 -12.82
CA THR A 230 0.38 12.33 -13.16
C THR A 230 -0.06 13.51 -12.29
N ILE A 231 -1.38 13.74 -12.15
CA ILE A 231 -1.92 14.80 -11.31
C ILE A 231 -1.47 14.62 -9.86
N SER A 232 -1.58 13.39 -9.33
CA SER A 232 -1.15 13.09 -7.98
C SER A 232 0.34 13.34 -7.76
N ALA A 233 1.20 12.83 -8.64
CA ALA A 233 2.65 12.97 -8.50
C ALA A 233 3.08 14.45 -8.57
N VAL A 234 2.48 15.23 -9.46
CA VAL A 234 2.72 16.68 -9.57
C VAL A 234 2.22 17.42 -8.33
N LEU A 235 1.02 17.10 -7.83
CA LEU A 235 0.46 17.69 -6.61
C LEU A 235 1.31 17.33 -5.40
N PHE A 236 1.69 16.07 -5.24
CA PHE A 236 2.54 15.59 -4.16
C PHE A 236 3.87 16.33 -4.16
N PHE A 237 4.52 16.44 -5.33
CA PHE A 237 5.76 17.19 -5.45
C PHE A 237 5.59 18.66 -5.05
N ARG A 238 4.56 19.36 -5.56
CA ARG A 238 4.35 20.78 -5.24
C ARG A 238 4.00 21.02 -3.77
N LEU A 239 3.10 20.21 -3.20
CA LEU A 239 2.61 20.41 -1.83
C LEU A 239 3.66 20.11 -0.76
N PHE A 240 4.57 19.18 -1.03
CA PHE A 240 5.55 18.70 -0.05
C PHE A 240 6.98 19.18 -0.29
N ARG A 241 7.33 19.64 -1.50
CA ARG A 241 8.63 20.27 -1.77
C ARG A 241 8.83 21.54 -0.96
N ASP A 242 7.79 22.37 -0.88
CA ASP A 242 7.88 23.69 -0.23
C ASP A 242 8.15 23.57 1.27
N GLN A 243 7.56 22.57 1.92
CA GLN A 243 7.73 22.31 3.35
C GLN A 243 9.09 21.71 3.72
N SER A 244 9.86 21.22 2.74
CA SER A 244 11.16 20.60 2.99
C SER A 244 12.28 21.63 3.05
N ARG A 245 12.10 22.82 2.44
CA ARG A 245 13.05 23.95 2.51
C ARG A 245 13.01 24.69 3.85
N GLU A 246 11.88 24.61 4.56
CA GLU A 246 11.68 25.32 5.84
C GLU A 246 12.49 24.68 6.99
N LYS A 247 12.74 23.36 6.96
CA LYS A 247 13.60 22.68 7.94
C LYS A 247 15.11 22.86 7.71
N SER A 248 15.54 23.21 6.49
CA SER A 248 16.97 23.40 6.17
C SER A 248 17.51 24.81 6.49
N HIS A 249 16.65 25.75 6.86
CA HIS A 249 17.06 27.11 7.26
C HIS A 249 17.11 27.33 8.77
N VAL A 250 16.76 26.31 9.56
CA VAL A 250 16.68 26.35 11.04
C VAL A 250 17.63 25.33 11.69
N ALA A 251 18.46 24.65 10.90
CA ALA A 251 19.57 23.81 11.35
C ALA A 251 20.89 24.48 10.99
#